data_AF-A0A4W5PBF2-F1
#
_entry.id   AF-A0A4W5PBF2-F1
#
_cell.length_a   1.000
_cell.length_b   1.000
_cell.length_c   1.000
_cell.angle_alpha   90.00
_cell.angle_beta   90.00
_cell.angle_gamma   90.00
#
_symmetry.space_group_name_H-M   'P 1'
#
loop_
_entity.id
_entity.type
_entity.pdbx_description
1 polymer ?
#
loop_
_entity_poly.entity_id
_entity_poly.type
_entity_poly.pdbx_seq_one_letter_code
_entity_poly.pdbx_strand_id
1 'polypeptide(L)'
;MKFLKLFGRAKSVVIGMIHVRALPGTPLGSMAIPQIIEEACHEAEIYHNAGIDGLIIENMHDIPYTFSIGPEVCASMTAVCAAVRGICPSLPLGVQILSAANSSALAVALASGMDFIRAEGYVFSHVADEGLLNACAGDLLRYRKQIKAEHVQIFTDIKKKHSSHALTSDVSIVETARAAEFFLSDGLIITGTATGVQADPMELRGRAAMMAPRMDYVMQLCCDLSANQQIKAAVKNSGKGSAVAGGTAFLGGLLGGPPGIAVGGAIGGLLGWWMTSGQFRPLPQIIMELPPHQQQRLYADIMAVLGSLDWTDLAQLTALVMGNATLQQQVTAALLSYITKELRAEVRYGD
;
A
#
# COMPACT_ATOMS: atom_id res chain seq x y z
N MET A 1 10.40 -12.74 21.56
CA MET A 1 9.87 -11.60 20.77
C MET A 1 9.14 -10.63 21.69
N LYS A 2 9.30 -9.32 21.51
CA LYS A 2 8.74 -8.29 22.40
C LYS A 2 7.19 -8.22 22.33
N PHE A 3 6.62 -8.45 21.14
CA PHE A 3 5.17 -8.53 20.93
C PHE A 3 4.48 -9.62 21.78
N LEU A 4 5.04 -10.84 21.79
CA LEU A 4 4.51 -11.95 22.60
C LEU A 4 4.54 -11.65 24.10
N LYS A 5 5.58 -10.94 24.57
CA LYS A 5 5.67 -10.51 25.97
C LYS A 5 4.59 -9.50 26.34
N LEU A 6 4.20 -8.66 25.38
CA LEU A 6 3.20 -7.62 25.58
C LEU A 6 1.78 -8.17 25.58
N PHE A 7 1.41 -8.96 24.56
CA PHE A 7 0.04 -9.42 24.36
C PHE A 7 -0.22 -10.86 24.84
N GLY A 8 0.80 -11.58 25.32
CA GLY A 8 0.70 -12.99 25.75
C GLY A 8 0.47 -14.01 24.63
N ARG A 9 0.16 -13.53 23.42
CA ARG A 9 -0.04 -14.32 22.20
C ARG A 9 0.60 -13.63 20.99
N ALA A 10 0.87 -14.41 19.94
CA ALA A 10 1.54 -13.91 18.73
C ALA A 10 0.61 -13.75 17.52
N LYS A 11 -0.64 -14.23 17.60
CA LYS A 11 -1.59 -14.21 16.48
C LYS A 11 -2.97 -13.76 16.96
N SER A 12 -3.71 -13.16 16.03
CA SER A 12 -5.11 -12.74 16.24
C SER A 12 -5.28 -11.80 17.42
N VAL A 13 -4.34 -10.87 17.62
CA VAL A 13 -4.45 -9.75 18.55
C VAL A 13 -5.27 -8.66 17.89
N VAL A 14 -6.33 -8.21 18.54
CA VAL A 14 -7.14 -7.07 18.12
C VAL A 14 -6.83 -5.88 19.03
N ILE A 15 -6.39 -4.77 18.44
CA ILE A 15 -6.11 -3.53 19.16
C ILE A 15 -7.17 -2.50 18.77
N GLY A 16 -7.91 -1.99 19.75
CA GLY A 16 -8.94 -0.98 19.56
C GLY A 16 -8.31 0.40 19.40
N MET A 17 -8.79 1.17 18.43
CA MET A 17 -8.35 2.55 18.23
C MET A 17 -9.36 3.49 18.89
N ILE A 18 -8.88 4.31 19.83
CA ILE A 18 -9.64 5.40 20.46
C ILE A 18 -9.19 6.69 19.79
N HIS A 19 -10.13 7.36 19.11
CA HIS A 19 -9.86 8.64 18.48
C HIS A 19 -10.30 9.77 19.41
N VAL A 20 -9.34 10.47 20.02
CA VAL A 20 -9.68 11.58 20.90
C VAL A 20 -10.27 12.73 20.09
N ARG A 21 -11.19 13.47 20.70
CA ARG A 21 -11.73 14.71 20.13
C ARG A 21 -10.64 15.75 19.94
N ALA A 22 -10.93 16.72 19.07
CA ALA A 22 -10.02 17.80 18.72
C ALA A 22 -9.49 18.50 19.99
N LEU A 23 -8.18 18.50 20.15
CA LEU A 23 -7.50 19.00 21.34
C LEU A 23 -7.41 20.54 21.32
N PRO A 24 -7.18 21.17 22.48
CA PRO A 24 -6.91 22.61 22.54
C PRO A 24 -5.74 23.00 21.62
N GLY A 25 -5.84 24.16 20.98
CA GLY A 25 -4.85 24.64 20.01
C GLY A 25 -5.13 24.22 18.57
N THR A 26 -5.99 23.21 18.36
CA THR A 26 -6.40 22.80 17.01
C THR A 26 -7.60 23.62 16.52
N PRO A 27 -7.77 23.83 15.19
CA PRO A 27 -8.85 24.67 14.68
C PRO A 27 -10.27 24.19 15.01
N LEU A 28 -10.45 22.90 15.27
CA LEU A 28 -11.74 22.30 15.64
C LEU A 28 -11.90 22.09 17.16
N GLY A 29 -10.89 22.45 17.95
CA GLY A 29 -10.89 22.33 19.40
C GLY A 29 -11.96 23.23 20.03
N SER A 30 -12.94 22.62 20.69
CA SER A 30 -14.05 23.33 21.35
C SER A 30 -14.44 22.74 22.70
N MET A 31 -14.09 21.48 22.95
CA MET A 31 -14.42 20.76 24.18
C MET A 31 -13.39 21.04 25.27
N ALA A 32 -13.84 21.06 26.52
CA ALA A 32 -12.94 21.12 27.66
C ALA A 32 -12.24 19.76 27.87
N ILE A 33 -10.97 19.78 28.31
CA ILE A 33 -10.18 18.57 28.54
C ILE A 33 -10.90 17.49 29.37
N PRO A 34 -11.62 17.81 30.48
CA PRO A 34 -12.35 16.79 31.22
C PRO A 34 -13.40 16.04 30.38
N GLN A 35 -14.06 16.71 29.44
CA GLN A 35 -15.06 16.09 28.55
C GLN A 35 -14.39 15.17 27.53
N ILE A 36 -13.24 15.58 26.99
CA ILE A 36 -12.44 14.74 26.07
C ILE A 36 -11.96 13.48 26.78
N ILE A 37 -11.52 13.61 28.04
CA ILE A 37 -11.14 12.48 28.89
C ILE A 37 -12.33 11.54 29.11
N GLU A 38 -13.50 12.08 29.45
CA GLU A 38 -14.71 11.30 29.69
C GLU A 38 -15.12 10.48 28.45
N GLU A 39 -15.10 11.09 27.26
CA GLU A 39 -15.42 10.37 26.01
C GLU A 39 -14.40 9.27 25.70
N ALA A 40 -13.10 9.54 25.82
CA ALA A 40 -12.06 8.54 25.60
C ALA A 40 -12.14 7.37 26.60
N CYS A 41 -12.47 7.68 27.86
CA CYS A 41 -12.70 6.69 28.90
C CYS A 41 -13.92 5.81 28.60
N HIS A 42 -15.02 6.43 28.13
CA HIS A 42 -16.21 5.71 27.75
C HIS A 42 -15.94 4.74 26.57
N GLU A 43 -15.21 5.17 25.55
CA GLU A 43 -14.79 4.28 24.45
C GLU A 43 -13.89 3.14 24.94
N ALA A 44 -12.95 3.43 25.85
CA ALA A 44 -12.09 2.41 26.45
C ALA A 44 -12.89 1.34 27.20
N GLU A 45 -13.91 1.73 27.97
CA GLU A 45 -14.81 0.79 28.66
C GLU A 45 -15.57 -0.10 27.68
N ILE A 46 -16.07 0.46 26.57
CA ILE A 46 -16.76 -0.31 25.54
C ILE A 46 -15.84 -1.40 24.97
N TYR A 47 -14.61 -1.03 24.58
CA TYR A 47 -13.65 -1.98 24.05
C TYR A 47 -13.20 -3.01 25.09
N HIS A 48 -13.00 -2.59 26.34
CA HIS A 48 -12.66 -3.47 27.45
C HIS A 48 -13.75 -4.54 27.66
N ASN A 49 -15.01 -4.11 27.71
CA ASN A 49 -16.16 -5.00 27.88
C ASN A 49 -16.37 -5.94 26.68
N ALA A 50 -15.93 -5.53 25.48
CA ALA A 50 -15.93 -6.37 24.29
C ALA A 50 -14.79 -7.41 24.27
N GLY A 51 -13.87 -7.38 25.24
CA GLY A 51 -12.77 -8.35 25.36
C GLY A 51 -11.65 -8.15 24.33
N ILE A 52 -11.38 -6.89 23.95
CA ILE A 52 -10.26 -6.54 23.06
C ILE A 52 -8.90 -6.86 23.70
N ASP A 53 -7.86 -7.07 22.90
CA ASP A 53 -6.54 -7.48 23.40
C ASP A 53 -5.63 -6.32 23.79
N GLY A 54 -5.96 -5.12 23.32
CA GLY A 54 -5.18 -3.91 23.56
C GLY A 54 -5.94 -2.67 23.09
N LEU A 55 -5.47 -1.50 23.49
CA LEU A 55 -5.96 -0.22 23.00
C LEU A 55 -4.81 0.63 22.50
N ILE A 56 -5.11 1.52 21.56
CA ILE A 56 -4.22 2.60 21.18
C ILE A 56 -5.03 3.90 21.10
N ILE A 57 -4.49 4.97 21.68
CA ILE A 57 -5.11 6.30 21.70
C ILE A 57 -4.44 7.19 20.65
N GLU A 58 -5.22 7.83 19.78
CA GLU A 58 -4.74 8.67 18.66
C GLU A 58 -5.50 10.01 18.59
N ASN A 59 -4.81 11.10 18.24
CA ASN A 59 -5.39 12.44 18.05
C ASN A 59 -5.92 12.69 16.63
N MET A 60 -6.74 11.77 16.10
CA MET A 60 -7.28 11.81 14.73
C MET A 60 -8.10 13.07 14.39
N HIS A 61 -8.65 13.77 15.38
CA HIS A 61 -9.47 14.95 15.16
C HIS A 61 -8.72 16.28 15.21
N ASP A 62 -7.39 16.25 15.38
CA ASP A 62 -6.51 17.43 15.37
C ASP A 62 -6.21 17.95 13.94
N ILE A 63 -7.20 17.90 13.06
CA ILE A 63 -7.08 18.36 11.67
C ILE A 63 -7.17 19.89 11.56
N PRO A 64 -6.43 20.52 10.62
CA PRO A 64 -5.37 19.93 9.80
C PRO A 64 -4.11 19.64 10.62
N TYR A 65 -3.44 18.54 10.29
CA TYR A 65 -2.24 18.10 10.99
C TYR A 65 -1.02 18.97 10.67
N THR A 66 -0.02 18.93 11.55
CA THR A 66 1.24 19.68 11.44
C THR A 66 2.41 18.90 12.02
N PHE A 67 3.58 19.01 11.40
CA PHE A 67 4.83 18.43 11.93
C PHE A 67 5.31 19.10 13.23
N SER A 68 4.82 20.30 13.53
CA SER A 68 5.19 21.06 14.72
C SER A 68 3.99 21.21 15.64
N ILE A 69 3.84 20.28 16.57
CA ILE A 69 2.79 20.35 17.61
C ILE A 69 3.24 21.19 18.80
N GLY A 70 2.29 21.83 19.48
CA GLY A 70 2.54 22.58 20.70
C GLY A 70 2.48 21.71 21.97
N PRO A 71 2.95 22.24 23.12
CA PRO A 71 2.95 21.54 24.40
C PRO A 71 1.54 21.17 24.89
N GLU A 72 0.51 21.90 24.47
CA GLU A 72 -0.89 21.63 24.77
C GLU A 72 -1.35 20.25 24.27
N VAL A 73 -0.86 19.79 23.11
CA VAL A 73 -1.18 18.45 22.58
C VAL A 73 -0.56 17.38 23.48
N CYS A 74 0.72 17.52 23.81
CA CYS A 74 1.41 16.59 24.71
C CYS A 74 0.74 16.51 26.10
N ALA A 75 0.40 17.66 26.68
CA ALA A 75 -0.25 17.74 27.99
C ALA A 75 -1.64 17.08 27.96
N SER A 76 -2.44 17.37 26.93
CA SER A 76 -3.79 16.83 26.78
C SER A 76 -3.76 15.32 26.55
N MET A 77 -2.90 14.85 25.64
CA MET A 77 -2.73 13.42 25.38
C MET A 77 -2.22 12.66 26.61
N THR A 78 -1.33 13.26 27.41
CA THR A 78 -0.88 12.67 28.68
C THR A 78 -2.05 12.49 29.65
N ALA A 79 -2.90 13.50 29.81
CA ALA A 79 -4.06 13.42 30.70
C ALA A 79 -5.06 12.36 30.24
N VAL A 80 -5.36 12.30 28.94
CA VAL A 80 -6.25 11.28 28.37
C VAL A 80 -5.67 9.88 28.54
N CYS A 81 -4.40 9.65 28.16
CA CYS A 81 -3.78 8.33 28.27
C CYS A 81 -3.71 7.86 29.73
N ALA A 82 -3.39 8.75 30.68
CA ALA A 82 -3.35 8.41 32.09
C ALA A 82 -4.72 8.01 32.64
N ALA A 83 -5.80 8.70 32.22
CA ALA A 83 -7.16 8.35 32.59
C ALA A 83 -7.58 6.98 32.02
N VAL A 84 -7.31 6.72 30.74
CA VAL A 84 -7.59 5.43 30.09
C VAL A 84 -6.80 4.29 30.74
N ARG A 85 -5.53 4.51 31.14
CA ARG A 85 -4.75 3.55 31.94
C ARG A 85 -5.42 3.20 33.26
N GLY A 86 -6.03 4.17 33.94
CA GLY A 86 -6.75 3.92 35.18
C GLY A 86 -7.91 2.93 35.04
N ILE A 87 -8.60 2.97 33.90
CA ILE A 87 -9.74 2.08 33.59
C ILE A 87 -9.24 0.71 33.13
N CYS A 88 -8.17 0.67 32.34
CA CYS A 88 -7.60 -0.54 31.75
C CYS A 88 -6.17 -0.82 32.28
N PRO A 89 -5.99 -1.12 33.59
CA PRO A 89 -4.66 -1.20 34.20
C PRO A 89 -3.83 -2.41 33.74
N SER A 90 -4.47 -3.51 33.35
CA SER A 90 -3.82 -4.75 32.93
C SER A 90 -3.73 -4.94 31.42
N LEU A 91 -4.45 -4.11 30.65
CA LEU A 91 -4.49 -4.22 29.20
C LEU A 91 -3.27 -3.55 28.57
N PRO A 92 -2.64 -4.13 27.53
CA PRO A 92 -1.64 -3.42 26.75
C PRO A 92 -2.22 -2.14 26.14
N LEU A 93 -1.62 -0.99 26.46
CA LEU A 93 -2.04 0.31 25.93
C LEU A 93 -0.94 0.96 25.12
N GLY A 94 -1.32 1.59 24.02
CA GLY A 94 -0.42 2.37 23.19
C GLY A 94 -0.92 3.78 22.94
N VAL A 95 -0.03 4.62 22.41
CA VAL A 95 -0.38 5.98 22.00
C VAL A 95 0.24 6.31 20.65
N GLN A 96 -0.48 7.09 19.86
CA GLN A 96 -0.02 7.69 18.62
C GLN A 96 -0.32 9.18 18.66
N ILE A 97 0.66 9.99 18.30
CA ILE A 97 0.43 11.41 18.02
C ILE A 97 0.77 11.63 16.56
N LEU A 98 -0.25 12.01 15.79
CA LEU A 98 -0.22 12.08 14.34
C LEU A 98 0.79 13.09 13.79
N SER A 99 1.03 12.99 12.49
CA SER A 99 2.02 13.79 11.76
C SER A 99 3.45 13.58 12.31
N ALA A 100 3.76 12.32 12.62
CA ALA A 100 5.08 11.85 13.05
C ALA A 100 5.65 12.56 14.28
N ALA A 101 4.79 13.00 15.21
CA ALA A 101 5.18 13.51 16.52
C ALA A 101 5.65 12.39 17.47
N ASN A 102 6.51 11.49 16.98
CA ASN A 102 6.88 10.24 17.62
C ASN A 102 7.62 10.46 18.96
N SER A 103 8.48 11.48 19.04
CA SER A 103 9.17 11.84 20.28
C SER A 103 8.17 12.28 21.35
N SER A 104 7.16 13.07 20.96
CA SER A 104 6.08 13.47 21.85
C SER A 104 5.24 12.27 22.28
N ALA A 105 4.86 11.39 21.35
CA ALA A 105 4.15 10.15 21.67
C ALA A 105 4.93 9.30 22.68
N LEU A 106 6.25 9.20 22.53
CA LEU A 106 7.11 8.46 23.45
C LEU A 106 7.18 9.09 24.84
N ALA A 107 7.25 10.42 24.93
CA ALA A 107 7.21 11.13 26.20
C ALA A 107 5.86 10.96 26.91
N VAL A 108 4.76 11.06 26.16
CA VAL A 108 3.40 10.81 26.65
C VAL A 108 3.27 9.37 27.14
N ALA A 109 3.77 8.40 26.37
CA ALA A 109 3.75 6.98 26.74
C ALA A 109 4.45 6.73 28.07
N LEU A 110 5.66 7.27 28.24
CA LEU A 110 6.40 7.16 29.49
C LEU A 110 5.64 7.80 30.67
N ALA A 111 5.13 9.02 30.49
CA ALA A 111 4.48 9.79 31.55
C ALA A 111 3.14 9.20 32.00
N SER A 112 2.42 8.53 31.10
CA SER A 112 1.08 7.95 31.36
C SER A 112 1.09 6.43 31.55
N GLY A 113 2.25 5.79 31.47
CA GLY A 113 2.39 4.34 31.65
C GLY A 113 1.82 3.52 30.49
N MET A 114 1.99 3.98 29.24
CA MET A 114 1.69 3.20 28.05
C MET A 114 2.83 2.22 27.74
N ASP A 115 2.50 1.11 27.10
CA ASP A 115 3.42 0.02 26.82
C ASP A 115 4.08 0.12 25.45
N PHE A 116 3.46 0.84 24.51
CA PHE A 116 3.98 1.02 23.16
C PHE A 116 3.55 2.35 22.53
N ILE A 117 4.24 2.73 21.46
CA ILE A 117 3.80 3.77 20.54
C ILE A 117 3.66 3.21 19.13
N ARG A 118 2.79 3.84 18.34
CA ARG A 118 2.79 3.71 16.89
C ARG A 118 3.54 4.90 16.30
N ALA A 119 4.57 4.63 15.53
CA ALA A 119 5.46 5.63 14.97
C ALA A 119 5.37 5.71 13.45
N GLU A 120 5.23 6.93 12.94
CA GLU A 120 5.14 7.24 11.51
C GLU A 120 6.48 7.77 11.00
N GLY A 121 6.82 7.56 9.73
CA GLY A 121 8.10 8.07 9.19
C GLY A 121 9.31 7.57 9.95
N TYR A 122 9.33 6.28 10.32
CA TYR A 122 10.44 5.73 11.09
C TYR A 122 11.69 5.52 10.22
N VAL A 123 11.51 4.88 9.06
CA VAL A 123 12.53 4.68 8.02
C VAL A 123 12.03 5.23 6.69
N PHE A 124 12.97 5.76 5.89
CA PHE A 124 12.75 6.46 4.63
C PHE A 124 11.87 7.71 4.70
N SER A 125 12.15 8.67 3.83
CA SER A 125 11.32 9.86 3.67
C SER A 125 10.18 9.61 2.68
N HIS A 126 9.06 10.31 2.88
CA HIS A 126 7.90 10.27 1.98
C HIS A 126 7.12 11.58 2.09
N VAL A 127 6.20 11.82 1.14
CA VAL A 127 5.37 13.02 1.13
C VAL A 127 4.00 12.69 1.70
N ALA A 128 3.69 13.20 2.88
CA ALA A 128 2.38 13.10 3.53
C ALA A 128 1.53 14.35 3.21
N ASP A 129 0.30 14.39 3.72
CA ASP A 129 -0.63 15.51 3.54
C ASP A 129 -0.06 16.84 4.08
N GLU A 130 0.80 16.76 5.11
CA GLU A 130 1.46 17.88 5.77
C GLU A 130 2.75 18.31 5.05
N GLY A 131 3.26 17.51 4.11
CA GLY A 131 4.47 17.77 3.34
C GLY A 131 5.51 16.65 3.41
N LEU A 132 6.79 17.00 3.21
CA LEU A 132 7.89 16.03 3.22
C LEU A 132 8.21 15.59 4.65
N LEU A 133 7.88 14.33 4.96
CA LEU A 133 8.20 13.69 6.22
C LEU A 133 9.53 12.94 6.10
N ASN A 134 10.47 13.24 7.00
CA ASN A 134 11.77 12.57 7.05
C ASN A 134 11.82 11.43 8.07
N ALA A 135 12.66 10.45 7.79
CA ALA A 135 12.92 9.33 8.70
C ALA A 135 13.47 9.80 10.06
N CYS A 136 13.00 9.21 11.16
CA CYS A 136 13.37 9.64 12.52
C CYS A 136 14.01 8.55 13.41
N ALA A 137 14.24 7.33 12.92
CA ALA A 137 14.65 6.18 13.74
C ALA A 137 15.83 6.48 14.69
N GLY A 138 16.91 7.07 14.18
CA GLY A 138 18.11 7.36 14.97
C GLY A 138 17.84 8.31 16.13
N ASP A 139 17.15 9.42 15.87
CA ASP A 139 16.84 10.45 16.87
C ASP A 139 15.84 9.93 17.89
N LEU A 140 14.79 9.23 17.44
CA LEU A 140 13.78 8.65 18.30
C LEU A 140 14.36 7.62 19.27
N LEU A 141 15.25 6.73 18.80
CA LEU A 141 15.86 5.72 19.66
C LEU A 141 16.85 6.31 20.68
N ARG A 142 17.59 7.36 20.31
CA ARG A 142 18.46 8.07 21.26
C ARG A 142 17.62 8.80 22.31
N TYR A 143 16.54 9.45 21.89
CA TYR A 143 15.60 10.09 22.81
C TYR A 143 14.96 9.07 23.77
N ARG A 144 14.50 7.91 23.27
CA ARG A 144 13.99 6.80 24.09
C ARG A 144 14.94 6.44 25.23
N LYS A 145 16.22 6.26 24.90
CA LYS A 145 17.25 5.93 25.89
C LYS A 145 17.51 7.09 26.85
N GLN A 146 17.54 8.32 26.35
CA GLN A 146 17.77 9.52 27.16
C GLN A 146 16.73 9.67 28.28
N ILE A 147 15.45 9.40 27.98
CA ILE A 147 14.35 9.48 28.96
C ILE A 147 14.09 8.17 29.71
N LYS A 148 14.93 7.13 29.50
CA LYS A 148 14.81 5.80 30.12
C LYS A 148 13.50 5.06 29.80
N ALA A 149 12.99 5.26 28.58
CA ALA A 149 11.75 4.65 28.08
C ALA A 149 12.00 3.38 27.25
N GLU A 150 13.11 2.66 27.42
CA GLU A 150 13.39 1.45 26.61
C GLU A 150 12.38 0.31 26.80
N HIS A 151 11.57 0.35 27.85
CA HIS A 151 10.46 -0.57 28.08
C HIS A 151 9.24 -0.28 27.18
N VAL A 152 9.12 0.95 26.66
CA VAL A 152 8.07 1.33 25.70
C VAL A 152 8.47 0.86 24.31
N GLN A 153 7.65 -0.03 23.72
CA GLN A 153 7.90 -0.57 22.38
C GLN A 153 7.53 0.43 21.30
N ILE A 154 8.25 0.41 20.18
CA ILE A 154 7.98 1.28 19.02
C ILE A 154 7.55 0.40 17.85
N PHE A 155 6.26 0.46 17.51
CA PHE A 155 5.70 -0.19 16.32
C PHE A 155 5.63 0.82 15.18
N THR A 156 6.18 0.48 14.03
CA THR A 156 6.48 1.47 12.99
C THR A 156 5.65 1.21 11.74
N ASP A 157 4.95 2.23 11.27
CA ASP A 157 4.31 2.19 9.95
C ASP A 157 5.37 2.11 8.85
N ILE A 158 5.18 1.17 7.93
CA ILE A 158 5.96 1.05 6.70
C ILE A 158 5.04 1.24 5.50
N LYS A 159 5.47 2.05 4.53
CA LYS A 159 4.63 2.54 3.43
C LYS A 159 3.24 3.01 3.92
N LYS A 160 3.26 3.93 4.87
CA LYS A 160 2.10 4.52 5.55
C LYS A 160 0.99 4.94 4.55
N LYS A 161 -0.26 4.76 4.96
CA LYS A 161 -1.46 5.38 4.38
C LYS A 161 -1.35 6.91 4.27
N HIS A 162 -2.11 7.52 3.36
CA HIS A 162 -2.14 8.99 3.16
C HIS A 162 -0.75 9.59 2.93
N SER A 163 0.06 8.88 2.15
CA SER A 163 1.41 9.31 1.82
C SER A 163 1.82 8.81 0.44
N SER A 164 2.50 9.67 -0.31
CA SER A 164 3.16 9.33 -1.55
C SER A 164 4.56 8.82 -1.27
N HIS A 165 4.82 7.59 -1.73
CA HIS A 165 6.12 6.92 -1.64
C HIS A 165 6.90 7.00 -2.95
N ALA A 166 6.65 8.03 -3.78
CA ALA A 166 7.31 8.17 -5.08
C ALA A 166 8.85 8.28 -4.97
N LEU A 167 9.34 8.97 -3.94
CA LEU A 167 10.77 9.14 -3.63
C LEU A 167 11.49 7.81 -3.33
N THR A 168 10.74 6.81 -2.91
CA THR A 168 11.22 5.47 -2.53
C THR A 168 10.44 4.39 -3.26
N SER A 169 10.02 4.71 -4.50
CA SER A 169 9.24 3.80 -5.34
C SER A 169 10.03 2.57 -5.76
N ASP A 170 11.37 2.69 -5.80
CA ASP A 170 12.33 1.62 -6.01
C ASP A 170 12.49 0.69 -4.79
N VAL A 171 12.10 1.14 -3.59
CA VAL A 171 12.17 0.34 -2.36
C VAL A 171 10.86 -0.41 -2.18
N SER A 172 10.89 -1.73 -2.21
CA SER A 172 9.71 -2.57 -1.97
C SER A 172 9.29 -2.58 -0.49
N ILE A 173 8.04 -2.98 -0.21
CA ILE A 173 7.56 -3.12 1.18
C ILE A 173 8.42 -4.09 2.01
N VAL A 174 8.96 -5.14 1.37
CA VAL A 174 9.82 -6.13 2.01
C VAL A 174 11.17 -5.52 2.37
N GLU A 175 11.74 -4.70 1.49
CA GLU A 175 12.98 -3.98 1.78
C GLU A 175 12.76 -2.90 2.84
N THR A 176 11.62 -2.20 2.81
CA THR A 176 11.23 -1.27 3.87
C THR A 176 11.13 -1.99 5.23
N ALA A 177 10.53 -3.18 5.26
CA ALA A 177 10.44 -4.02 6.47
C ALA A 177 11.83 -4.43 6.99
N ARG A 178 12.73 -4.89 6.11
CA ARG A 178 14.12 -5.24 6.46
C ARG A 178 14.90 -4.04 6.97
N ALA A 179 14.71 -2.87 6.36
CA ALA A 179 15.33 -1.64 6.81
C ALA A 179 14.81 -1.25 8.20
N ALA A 180 13.50 -1.31 8.45
CA ALA A 180 12.93 -1.03 9.76
C ALA A 180 13.44 -2.00 10.84
N GLU A 181 13.61 -3.29 10.53
CA GLU A 181 14.26 -4.27 11.41
C GLU A 181 15.73 -3.90 11.68
N PHE A 182 16.50 -3.58 10.63
CA PHE A 182 17.90 -3.15 10.75
C PHE A 182 18.04 -1.88 11.59
N PHE A 183 17.09 -0.96 11.50
CA PHE A 183 17.00 0.25 12.32
C PHE A 183 16.35 0.02 13.70
N LEU A 184 16.22 -1.23 14.15
CA LEU A 184 15.82 -1.64 15.50
C LEU A 184 14.35 -1.30 15.87
N SER A 185 13.45 -1.35 14.89
CA SER A 185 12.00 -1.32 15.16
C SER A 185 11.56 -2.51 16.01
N ASP A 186 10.61 -2.31 16.94
CA ASP A 186 10.10 -3.37 17.81
C ASP A 186 8.94 -4.16 17.16
N GLY A 187 8.35 -3.61 16.10
CA GLY A 187 7.26 -4.21 15.34
C GLY A 187 6.90 -3.38 14.11
N LEU A 188 6.31 -4.03 13.10
CA LEU A 188 5.95 -3.38 11.84
C LEU A 188 4.44 -3.26 11.73
N ILE A 189 3.98 -2.15 11.17
CA ILE A 189 2.58 -1.89 10.86
C ILE A 189 2.46 -1.68 9.36
N ILE A 190 1.55 -2.44 8.74
CA ILE A 190 1.21 -2.33 7.33
C ILE A 190 -0.25 -1.90 7.26
N THR A 191 -0.54 -0.88 6.44
CA THR A 191 -1.87 -0.30 6.28
C THR A 191 -2.29 -0.32 4.82
N GLY A 192 -3.59 -0.22 4.54
CA GLY A 192 -4.04 0.13 3.19
C GLY A 192 -3.65 1.55 2.81
N THR A 193 -3.95 1.97 1.57
CA THR A 193 -3.51 3.28 1.05
C THR A 193 -4.19 4.48 1.73
N ALA A 194 -5.38 4.29 2.29
CA ALA A 194 -6.17 5.32 2.96
C ALA A 194 -7.02 4.73 4.11
N THR A 195 -7.55 5.59 4.97
CA THR A 195 -8.49 5.19 6.02
C THR A 195 -9.71 4.48 5.40
N GLY A 196 -10.08 3.32 5.96
CA GLY A 196 -11.16 2.48 5.43
C GLY A 196 -10.76 1.56 4.27
N VAL A 197 -9.54 1.71 3.73
CA VAL A 197 -8.98 0.80 2.73
C VAL A 197 -8.20 -0.30 3.44
N GLN A 198 -8.53 -1.55 3.16
CA GLN A 198 -7.83 -2.70 3.73
C GLN A 198 -6.39 -2.79 3.22
N ALA A 199 -5.48 -3.29 4.06
CA ALA A 199 -4.13 -3.65 3.63
C ALA A 199 -4.19 -4.82 2.64
N ASP A 200 -3.29 -4.83 1.65
CA ASP A 200 -3.22 -5.94 0.69
C ASP A 200 -2.63 -7.19 1.36
N PRO A 201 -3.35 -8.33 1.39
CA PRO A 201 -2.82 -9.59 1.90
C PRO A 201 -1.52 -10.04 1.22
N MET A 202 -1.23 -9.59 -0.02
CA MET A 202 0.03 -9.88 -0.71
C MET A 202 1.22 -9.13 -0.14
N GLU A 203 1.04 -7.92 0.35
CA GLU A 203 2.08 -7.20 1.09
C GLU A 203 2.41 -7.93 2.40
N LEU A 204 1.39 -8.43 3.09
CA LEU A 204 1.54 -9.22 4.33
C LEU A 204 2.28 -10.55 4.11
N ARG A 205 2.14 -11.16 2.93
CA ARG A 205 2.86 -12.39 2.57
C ARG A 205 4.27 -12.12 2.04
N GLY A 206 4.71 -10.86 1.98
CA GLY A 206 6.00 -10.46 1.40
C GLY A 206 6.09 -10.70 -0.11
N ARG A 207 4.95 -10.86 -0.80
CA ARG A 207 4.89 -11.18 -2.24
C ARG A 207 4.68 -9.96 -3.13
N ALA A 208 4.28 -8.82 -2.57
CA ALA A 208 4.07 -7.58 -3.32
C ALA A 208 5.36 -7.06 -3.99
N ALA A 209 6.53 -7.27 -3.37
CA ALA A 209 7.84 -6.93 -3.96
C ALA A 209 8.18 -7.76 -5.22
N MET A 210 7.55 -8.93 -5.38
CA MET A 210 7.79 -9.80 -6.52
C MET A 210 6.79 -9.58 -7.65
N MET A 211 5.67 -8.89 -7.48
CA MET A 211 4.65 -8.86 -8.53
C MET A 211 4.81 -7.70 -9.52
N ALA A 212 5.12 -6.48 -9.07
CA ALA A 212 5.23 -5.34 -9.99
C ALA A 212 6.45 -5.46 -10.94
N PRO A 213 7.68 -5.77 -10.47
CA PRO A 213 8.81 -5.96 -11.38
C PRO A 213 8.71 -7.25 -12.20
N ARG A 214 8.14 -8.35 -11.66
CA ARG A 214 8.02 -9.60 -12.42
C ARG A 214 6.94 -9.53 -13.49
N MET A 215 5.85 -8.79 -13.27
CA MET A 215 4.84 -8.57 -14.31
C MET A 215 5.48 -7.91 -15.52
N ASP A 216 6.20 -6.80 -15.32
CA ASP A 216 6.87 -6.08 -16.39
C ASP A 216 7.90 -6.97 -17.10
N TYR A 217 8.70 -7.75 -16.36
CA TYR A 217 9.65 -8.67 -16.96
C TYR A 217 9.00 -9.80 -17.77
N VAL A 218 7.90 -10.37 -17.28
CA VAL A 218 7.16 -11.42 -18.01
C VAL A 218 6.49 -10.85 -19.25
N MET A 219 5.92 -9.66 -19.16
CA MET A 219 5.31 -8.97 -20.30
C MET A 219 6.37 -8.61 -21.36
N GLN A 220 7.53 -8.15 -20.92
CA GLN A 220 8.64 -7.81 -21.80
C GLN A 220 9.31 -9.06 -22.41
N LEU A 221 9.41 -10.17 -21.66
CA LEU A 221 9.77 -11.48 -22.19
C LEU A 221 8.80 -11.93 -23.29
N CYS A 222 7.49 -11.75 -23.11
CA CYS A 222 6.49 -12.07 -24.12
C CYS A 222 6.65 -11.18 -25.37
N CYS A 223 6.99 -9.90 -25.19
CA CYS A 223 7.35 -9.00 -26.29
C CYS A 223 8.60 -9.49 -27.03
N ASP A 224 9.66 -9.86 -26.33
CA ASP A 224 10.92 -10.31 -26.93
C ASP A 224 10.75 -11.64 -27.70
N LEU A 225 10.02 -12.60 -27.12
CA LEU A 225 9.71 -13.87 -27.77
C LEU A 225 8.86 -13.69 -29.02
N SER A 226 7.87 -12.81 -28.97
CA SER A 226 6.98 -12.56 -30.10
C SER A 226 7.62 -11.73 -31.21
N ALA A 227 8.52 -10.81 -30.86
CA ALA A 227 9.35 -10.08 -31.81
C ALA A 227 10.34 -11.01 -32.53
N ASN A 228 10.98 -11.93 -31.80
CA ASN A 228 11.93 -12.88 -32.37
C ASN A 228 11.27 -13.88 -33.34
N GLN A 229 10.00 -14.22 -33.12
CA GLN A 229 9.23 -15.11 -34.00
C GLN A 229 8.38 -14.36 -35.05
N GLN A 230 8.52 -13.03 -35.17
CA GLN A 230 7.78 -12.18 -36.13
C GLN A 230 6.26 -12.40 -36.12
N ILE A 231 5.69 -12.64 -34.93
CA ILE A 231 4.27 -12.98 -34.81
C ILE A 231 3.41 -11.72 -34.97
N LYS A 232 2.39 -11.80 -35.84
CA LYS A 232 1.37 -10.76 -36.05
C LYS A 232 0.00 -11.29 -35.66
N ALA A 233 -0.84 -10.47 -35.03
CA ALA A 233 -2.20 -10.85 -34.68
C ALA A 233 -3.24 -9.78 -35.04
N ALA A 234 -4.46 -10.22 -35.38
CA ALA A 234 -5.60 -9.36 -35.69
C ALA A 234 -6.81 -9.75 -34.83
N VAL A 235 -7.29 -8.84 -33.99
CA VAL A 235 -8.43 -9.06 -33.08
C VAL A 235 -9.74 -8.83 -33.85
N LYS A 236 -10.67 -9.81 -33.81
CA LYS A 236 -12.01 -9.67 -34.41
C LYS A 236 -13.06 -9.33 -33.35
N ASN A 237 -13.52 -8.08 -33.28
CA ASN A 237 -14.72 -7.73 -32.51
C ASN A 237 -15.52 -6.56 -33.13
N SER A 238 -16.30 -6.86 -34.18
CA SER A 238 -17.11 -5.87 -34.92
C SER A 238 -18.36 -5.36 -34.18
N GLY A 239 -18.79 -5.96 -33.07
CA GLY A 239 -20.06 -5.59 -32.40
C GLY A 239 -19.92 -4.68 -31.17
N LYS A 240 -18.71 -4.44 -30.65
CA LYS A 240 -18.49 -3.77 -29.35
C LYS A 240 -17.72 -2.44 -29.45
N GLY A 241 -17.17 -2.11 -30.61
CA GLY A 241 -16.33 -0.91 -30.80
C GLY A 241 -17.08 0.41 -30.60
N SER A 242 -18.36 0.48 -31.00
CA SER A 242 -19.20 1.69 -30.83
C SER A 242 -19.62 1.92 -29.38
N ALA A 243 -19.84 0.85 -28.61
CA ALA A 243 -20.21 0.94 -27.21
C ALA A 243 -19.04 1.43 -26.33
N VAL A 244 -17.81 1.02 -26.64
CA VAL A 244 -16.60 1.46 -25.93
C VAL A 244 -16.32 2.94 -26.22
N ALA A 245 -16.45 3.37 -27.47
CA ALA A 245 -16.29 4.78 -27.83
C ALA A 245 -17.30 5.69 -27.10
N GLY A 246 -18.55 5.23 -26.97
CA GLY A 246 -19.58 5.94 -26.20
C GLY A 246 -19.30 5.97 -24.69
N GLY A 247 -18.84 4.84 -24.12
CA GLY A 247 -18.57 4.72 -22.68
C GLY A 247 -17.40 5.57 -22.20
N THR A 248 -16.32 5.68 -22.98
CA THR A 248 -15.15 6.50 -22.61
C THR A 248 -15.40 8.00 -22.81
N ALA A 249 -16.18 8.39 -23.82
CA ALA A 249 -16.62 9.78 -23.98
C ALA A 249 -17.49 10.23 -22.80
N PHE A 250 -18.37 9.35 -22.33
CA PHE A 250 -19.22 9.59 -21.17
C PHE A 250 -18.42 9.75 -19.87
N LEU A 251 -17.47 8.83 -19.61
CA LEU A 251 -16.55 8.92 -18.47
C LEU A 251 -15.68 10.18 -18.54
N GLY A 252 -15.16 10.52 -19.72
CA GLY A 252 -14.38 11.75 -19.93
C GLY A 252 -15.19 13.02 -19.65
N GLY A 253 -16.48 13.03 -19.99
CA GLY A 253 -17.39 14.13 -19.67
C GLY A 253 -17.69 14.27 -18.18
N LEU A 254 -17.86 13.15 -17.48
CA LEU A 254 -18.08 13.11 -16.03
C LEU A 254 -16.87 13.65 -15.26
N LEU A 255 -15.65 13.34 -15.71
CA LEU A 255 -14.42 13.70 -15.00
C LEU A 255 -13.83 15.06 -15.43
N GLY A 256 -14.08 15.50 -16.66
CA GLY A 256 -13.40 16.66 -17.25
C GLY A 256 -14.29 17.68 -17.96
N GLY A 257 -15.63 17.54 -17.87
CA GLY A 257 -16.57 18.45 -18.52
C GLY A 257 -16.51 18.41 -20.06
N PRO A 258 -16.96 19.45 -20.78
CA PRO A 258 -17.02 19.44 -22.24
C PRO A 258 -15.69 19.13 -22.97
N PRO A 259 -14.52 19.64 -22.52
CA PRO A 259 -13.23 19.22 -23.08
C PRO A 259 -12.90 17.74 -22.81
N GLY A 260 -13.30 17.22 -21.64
CA GLY A 260 -13.13 15.82 -21.26
C GLY A 260 -13.93 14.84 -22.13
N ILE A 261 -15.09 15.25 -22.65
CA ILE A 261 -15.86 14.47 -23.65
C ILE A 261 -15.04 14.30 -24.94
N ALA A 262 -14.39 15.37 -25.41
CA ALA A 262 -13.60 15.33 -26.63
C ALA A 262 -12.38 14.41 -26.47
N VAL A 263 -11.69 14.46 -25.33
CA VAL A 263 -10.55 13.59 -25.02
C VAL A 263 -11.01 12.13 -24.85
N GLY A 264 -12.06 11.89 -24.07
CA GLY A 264 -12.62 10.55 -23.86
C GLY A 264 -13.20 9.93 -25.14
N GLY A 265 -13.76 10.75 -26.03
CA GLY A 265 -14.24 10.34 -27.35
C GLY A 265 -13.12 10.07 -28.34
N ALA A 266 -12.01 10.82 -28.30
CA ALA A 266 -10.84 10.54 -29.13
C ALA A 266 -10.15 9.22 -28.73
N ILE A 267 -9.96 9.01 -27.42
CA ILE A 267 -9.42 7.75 -26.87
C ILE A 267 -10.38 6.59 -27.19
N GLY A 268 -11.68 6.81 -27.00
CA GLY A 268 -12.73 5.84 -27.32
C GLY A 268 -12.82 5.48 -28.79
N GLY A 269 -12.66 6.46 -29.68
CA GLY A 269 -12.65 6.28 -31.12
C GLY A 269 -11.44 5.50 -31.60
N LEU A 270 -10.25 5.75 -31.02
CA LEU A 270 -9.04 4.98 -31.29
C LEU A 270 -9.16 3.53 -30.80
N LEU A 271 -9.70 3.31 -29.61
CA LEU A 271 -9.96 1.96 -29.07
C LEU A 271 -11.09 1.23 -29.82
N GLY A 272 -12.12 1.96 -30.25
CA GLY A 272 -13.18 1.45 -31.11
C GLY A 272 -12.63 1.01 -32.47
N TRP A 273 -11.79 1.85 -33.09
CA TRP A 273 -11.09 1.57 -34.35
C TRP A 273 -10.14 0.35 -34.23
N TRP A 274 -9.43 0.22 -33.10
CA TRP A 274 -8.61 -0.95 -32.77
C TRP A 274 -9.40 -2.27 -32.80
N MET A 275 -10.64 -2.28 -32.29
CA MET A 275 -11.48 -3.47 -32.26
C MET A 275 -12.17 -3.82 -33.59
N THR A 276 -12.28 -2.85 -34.52
CA THR A 276 -13.02 -3.01 -35.78
C THR A 276 -12.13 -3.24 -37.01
N SER A 277 -10.82 -2.97 -36.94
CA SER A 277 -10.02 -2.82 -38.17
C SER A 277 -9.42 -4.09 -38.75
N GLY A 278 -9.37 -5.21 -38.01
CA GLY A 278 -8.83 -6.48 -38.54
C GLY A 278 -7.39 -6.40 -39.09
N GLN A 279 -6.64 -5.33 -38.79
CA GLN A 279 -5.27 -5.14 -39.27
C GLN A 279 -4.30 -5.96 -38.41
N PHE A 280 -3.48 -6.78 -39.06
CA PHE A 280 -2.43 -7.56 -38.41
C PHE A 280 -1.35 -6.62 -37.85
N ARG A 281 -1.26 -6.50 -36.52
CA ARG A 281 -0.20 -5.74 -35.84
C ARG A 281 0.85 -6.66 -35.23
N PRO A 282 2.09 -6.18 -35.03
CA PRO A 282 3.11 -6.91 -34.28
C PRO A 282 2.58 -7.25 -32.89
N LEU A 283 2.73 -8.51 -32.50
CA LEU A 283 2.24 -8.97 -31.21
C LEU A 283 2.85 -8.24 -29.98
N PRO A 284 4.12 -7.78 -29.99
CA PRO A 284 4.65 -6.96 -28.90
C PRO A 284 3.83 -5.70 -28.63
N GLN A 285 3.36 -5.04 -29.70
CA GLN A 285 2.55 -3.83 -29.58
C GLN A 285 1.20 -4.13 -28.93
N ILE A 286 0.58 -5.26 -29.29
CA ILE A 286 -0.70 -5.68 -28.72
C ILE A 286 -0.54 -5.97 -27.22
N ILE A 287 0.54 -6.63 -26.81
CA ILE A 287 0.84 -6.97 -25.41
C ILE A 287 0.99 -5.70 -24.56
N MET A 288 1.69 -4.68 -25.06
CA MET A 288 1.89 -3.40 -24.36
C MET A 288 0.60 -2.57 -24.25
N GLU A 289 -0.33 -2.72 -25.19
CA GLU A 289 -1.61 -1.99 -25.22
C GLU A 289 -2.75 -2.71 -24.46
N LEU A 290 -2.48 -3.86 -23.81
CA LEU A 290 -3.51 -4.60 -23.06
C LEU A 290 -4.00 -3.83 -21.81
N PRO A 291 -5.32 -3.82 -21.53
CA PRO A 291 -5.85 -3.33 -20.27
C PRO A 291 -5.27 -4.05 -19.03
N PRO A 292 -5.18 -3.40 -17.85
CA PRO A 292 -4.53 -3.99 -16.67
C PRO A 292 -5.09 -5.36 -16.25
N HIS A 293 -6.40 -5.57 -16.36
CA HIS A 293 -7.04 -6.85 -16.05
C HIS A 293 -6.64 -7.98 -17.01
N GLN A 294 -6.31 -7.66 -18.26
CA GLN A 294 -5.87 -8.62 -19.27
C GLN A 294 -4.38 -8.92 -19.12
N GLN A 295 -3.57 -7.92 -18.78
CA GLN A 295 -2.15 -8.14 -18.44
C GLN A 295 -2.01 -9.11 -17.26
N GLN A 296 -2.84 -8.96 -16.23
CA GLN A 296 -2.86 -9.88 -15.08
C GLN A 296 -3.20 -11.32 -15.45
N ARG A 297 -4.16 -11.53 -16.36
CA ARG A 297 -4.52 -12.88 -16.83
C ARG A 297 -3.41 -13.51 -17.67
N LEU A 298 -2.86 -12.76 -18.62
CA LEU A 298 -1.74 -13.22 -19.45
C LEU A 298 -0.54 -13.60 -18.57
N TYR A 299 -0.23 -12.77 -17.57
CA TYR A 299 0.83 -13.09 -16.61
C TYR A 299 0.56 -14.37 -15.82
N ALA A 300 -0.67 -14.57 -15.33
CA ALA A 300 -1.00 -15.79 -14.60
C ALA A 300 -0.78 -17.05 -15.45
N ASP A 301 -1.17 -17.00 -16.73
CA ASP A 301 -1.00 -18.11 -17.67
C ASP A 301 0.49 -18.39 -17.96
N ILE A 302 1.30 -17.34 -18.14
CA ILE A 302 2.74 -17.48 -18.39
C ILE A 302 3.49 -17.95 -17.13
N MET A 303 3.11 -17.44 -15.96
CA MET A 303 3.67 -17.90 -14.68
C MET A 303 3.35 -19.35 -14.37
N ALA A 304 2.20 -19.88 -14.82
CA ALA A 304 1.87 -21.29 -14.70
C ALA A 304 2.85 -22.19 -15.48
N VAL A 305 3.41 -21.67 -16.59
CA VAL A 305 4.44 -22.35 -17.38
C VAL A 305 5.83 -22.17 -16.78
N LEU A 306 6.18 -20.95 -16.33
CA LEU A 306 7.47 -20.67 -15.71
C LEU A 306 7.63 -21.36 -14.34
N GLY A 307 6.53 -21.71 -13.68
CA GLY A 307 6.54 -22.52 -12.47
C GLY A 307 7.33 -21.88 -11.33
N SER A 308 8.27 -22.62 -10.76
CA SER A 308 9.12 -22.18 -9.65
C SER A 308 10.49 -21.64 -10.10
N LEU A 309 10.62 -21.19 -11.35
CA LEU A 309 11.85 -20.53 -11.79
C LEU A 309 12.06 -19.27 -10.95
N ASP A 310 13.29 -19.10 -10.48
CA ASP A 310 13.70 -17.90 -9.76
C ASP A 310 14.59 -17.06 -10.66
N TRP A 311 14.23 -15.78 -10.79
CA TRP A 311 15.00 -14.77 -11.51
C TRP A 311 15.00 -13.45 -10.74
N THR A 312 16.08 -12.68 -10.92
CA THR A 312 16.31 -11.39 -10.29
C THR A 312 16.10 -10.21 -11.22
N ASP A 313 16.28 -10.40 -12.52
CA ASP A 313 16.13 -9.36 -13.55
C ASP A 313 15.63 -9.94 -14.88
N LEU A 314 15.29 -9.04 -15.82
CA LEU A 314 14.81 -9.41 -17.16
C LEU A 314 15.84 -10.20 -17.96
N ALA A 315 17.13 -9.86 -17.87
CA ALA A 315 18.17 -10.51 -18.66
C ALA A 315 18.35 -11.97 -18.24
N GLN A 316 18.32 -12.25 -16.93
CA GLN A 316 18.37 -13.60 -16.39
C GLN A 316 17.12 -14.40 -16.80
N LEU A 317 15.93 -13.81 -16.71
CA LEU A 317 14.69 -14.46 -17.14
C LEU A 317 14.74 -14.82 -18.63
N THR A 318 15.10 -13.86 -19.49
CA THR A 318 15.21 -14.09 -20.93
C THR A 318 16.27 -15.16 -21.25
N ALA A 319 17.42 -15.16 -20.57
CA ALA A 319 18.44 -16.19 -20.75
C ALA A 319 17.97 -17.59 -20.34
N LEU A 320 17.23 -17.71 -19.22
CA LEU A 320 16.68 -18.99 -18.76
C LEU A 320 15.66 -19.57 -19.73
N VAL A 321 14.79 -18.71 -20.28
CA VAL A 321 13.74 -19.13 -21.22
C VAL A 321 14.32 -19.42 -22.61
N MET A 322 15.19 -18.55 -23.12
CA MET A 322 15.83 -18.73 -24.43
C MET A 322 16.87 -19.85 -24.45
N GLY A 323 17.49 -20.15 -23.31
CA GLY A 323 18.44 -21.26 -23.15
C GLY A 323 17.78 -22.64 -23.06
N ASN A 324 16.44 -22.71 -22.97
CA ASN A 324 15.69 -23.96 -22.87
C ASN A 324 14.60 -24.01 -23.94
N ALA A 325 14.86 -24.74 -25.03
CA ALA A 325 13.95 -24.84 -26.17
C ALA A 325 12.53 -25.36 -25.80
N THR A 326 12.43 -26.27 -24.81
CA THR A 326 11.14 -26.77 -24.34
C THR A 326 10.37 -25.68 -23.60
N LEU A 327 11.03 -24.95 -22.70
CA LEU A 327 10.42 -23.86 -21.95
C LEU A 327 10.02 -22.72 -22.88
N GLN A 328 10.87 -22.36 -23.84
CA GLN A 328 10.58 -21.39 -24.88
C GLN A 328 9.29 -21.77 -25.64
N GLN A 329 9.17 -23.02 -26.10
CA GLN A 329 7.97 -23.49 -26.80
C GLN A 329 6.72 -23.45 -25.92
N GLN A 330 6.83 -23.82 -24.65
CA GLN A 330 5.69 -23.79 -23.73
C GLN A 330 5.21 -22.36 -23.44
N VAL A 331 6.14 -21.41 -23.23
CA VAL A 331 5.82 -20.00 -23.01
C VAL A 331 5.19 -19.39 -24.26
N THR A 332 5.76 -19.66 -25.44
CA THR A 332 5.16 -19.25 -26.73
C THR A 332 3.75 -19.84 -26.91
N ALA A 333 3.54 -21.13 -26.61
CA ALA A 333 2.25 -21.77 -26.75
C ALA A 333 1.19 -21.18 -25.79
N ALA A 334 1.57 -20.87 -24.55
CA ALA A 334 0.70 -20.21 -23.59
C ALA A 334 0.32 -18.79 -24.06
N LEU A 335 1.29 -18.00 -24.52
CA LEU A 335 1.06 -16.69 -25.10
C LEU A 335 0.07 -16.75 -26.28
N LEU A 336 0.31 -17.66 -27.23
CA LEU A 336 -0.56 -17.86 -28.40
C LEU A 336 -1.95 -18.36 -28.02
N SER A 337 -2.05 -19.27 -27.04
CA SER A 337 -3.33 -19.75 -26.51
C SER A 337 -4.13 -18.61 -25.89
N TYR A 338 -3.50 -17.73 -25.12
CA TYR A 338 -4.17 -16.56 -24.56
C TYR A 338 -4.70 -15.63 -25.66
N ILE A 339 -3.88 -15.30 -26.64
CA ILE A 339 -4.26 -14.40 -27.75
C ILE A 339 -5.39 -14.98 -28.60
N THR A 340 -5.34 -16.28 -28.90
CA THR A 340 -6.37 -16.93 -29.74
C THR A 340 -7.66 -17.20 -28.99
N LYS A 341 -7.61 -17.59 -27.71
CA LYS A 341 -8.81 -17.97 -26.94
C LYS A 341 -9.44 -16.79 -26.21
N GLU A 342 -8.65 -15.99 -25.51
CA GLU A 342 -9.15 -14.88 -24.69
C GLU A 342 -9.34 -13.62 -25.53
N LEU A 343 -8.37 -13.26 -26.38
CA LEU A 343 -8.48 -12.09 -27.24
C LEU A 343 -9.19 -12.37 -28.57
N ARG A 344 -9.51 -13.64 -28.88
CA ARG A 344 -10.15 -14.07 -30.15
C ARG A 344 -9.43 -13.52 -31.39
N ALA A 345 -8.10 -13.43 -31.33
CA ALA A 345 -7.30 -12.90 -32.42
C ALA A 345 -6.85 -14.00 -33.38
N GLU A 346 -6.81 -13.69 -34.68
CA GLU A 346 -6.15 -14.51 -35.69
C GLU A 346 -4.65 -14.24 -35.68
N VAL A 347 -3.84 -15.29 -35.59
CA VAL A 347 -2.37 -15.21 -35.53
C VAL A 347 -1.78 -15.59 -36.88
N ARG A 348 -0.77 -14.84 -37.34
CA ARG A 348 0.08 -15.16 -38.49
C ARG A 348 1.55 -15.02 -38.11
N TYR A 349 2.37 -15.94 -38.57
CA TYR A 349 3.82 -15.78 -38.52
C TYR A 349 4.26 -14.95 -39.72
N GLY A 350 5.24 -14.06 -39.54
CA GLY A 350 5.86 -13.36 -40.67
C GLY A 350 6.62 -14.35 -41.56
N ASP A 351 6.52 -14.16 -42.88
CA ASP A 351 7.50 -14.69 -43.83
C ASP A 351 8.85 -13.98 -43.65
#